data_AF-A0A4Y1ZKB6-F1
#
_entry.id   AF-A0A4Y1ZKB6-F1
#
_cell.length_a   1.000
_cell.length_b   1.000
_cell.length_c   1.000
_cell.angle_alpha   90.00
_cell.angle_beta   90.00
_cell.angle_gamma   90.00
#
_symmetry.space_group_name_H-M   'P 1'
#
loop_
_entity.id
_entity.type
_entity.pdbx_description
1 polymer ?
#
loop_
_entity_poly.entity_id
_entity_poly.type
_entity_poly.pdbx_seq_one_letter_code
_entity_poly.pdbx_strand_id
1 'polypeptide(L)'
;MGKKKSGPFSGQRIDSSSKRNSFQTFFVIGRISIKNETFHGVSPFLVEKAITCSVGHVKSTKQLRSGDLLVEVESPKQAKEISRIKALSTIPVIVKPHATLNSSKGVISCG
;
A
#
# COMPACT_ATOMS: atom_id res chain seq x y z
N MET A 1 19.00 22.25 48.55
CA MET A 1 19.71 21.96 47.28
C MET A 1 19.54 20.48 46.93
N GLY A 2 18.44 20.12 46.26
CA GLY A 2 18.15 18.72 45.87
C GLY A 2 18.71 18.40 44.49
N LYS A 3 19.51 17.35 44.37
CA LYS A 3 20.23 17.02 43.13
C LYS A 3 19.26 16.54 42.04
N LYS A 4 19.32 17.18 40.86
CA LYS A 4 18.67 16.70 39.62
C LYS A 4 19.24 15.32 39.27
N LYS A 5 18.42 14.27 39.30
CA LYS A 5 18.78 12.98 38.71
C LYS A 5 18.67 13.11 37.19
N SER A 6 19.81 13.23 36.51
CA SER A 6 19.91 12.97 35.08
C SER A 6 19.84 11.46 34.86
N GLY A 7 18.64 10.89 35.02
CA GLY A 7 18.36 9.56 34.49
C GLY A 7 18.47 9.63 32.97
N PRO A 8 18.97 8.59 32.29
CA PRO A 8 19.15 8.67 30.87
C PRO A 8 17.76 8.75 30.25
N PHE A 9 17.39 9.94 29.78
CA PHE A 9 16.54 10.04 28.60
C PHE A 9 17.38 9.53 27.42
N SER A 10 17.88 8.30 27.52
CA SER A 10 18.40 7.55 26.39
C SER A 10 17.15 7.12 25.65
N GLY A 11 16.57 8.09 24.94
CA GLY A 11 15.99 7.80 23.65
C GLY A 11 17.12 7.20 22.83
N GLN A 12 17.39 5.91 23.02
CA GLN A 12 17.81 5.09 21.92
C GLN A 12 16.67 5.21 20.91
N ARG A 13 16.80 6.25 20.07
CA ARG A 13 16.37 6.15 18.70
C ARG A 13 17.01 4.86 18.24
N ILE A 14 16.23 3.79 18.25
CA ILE A 14 16.38 2.82 17.19
C ILE A 14 15.92 3.61 15.97
N ASP A 15 16.81 4.45 15.43
CA ASP A 15 16.79 4.62 14.00
C ASP A 15 17.12 3.21 13.51
N SER A 16 16.08 2.41 13.30
CA SER A 16 16.19 1.27 12.42
C SER A 16 16.38 1.83 11.00
N SER A 17 17.49 2.53 10.79
CA SER A 17 18.25 2.61 9.55
C SER A 17 18.86 1.24 9.24
N SER A 18 18.20 0.14 9.66
CA SER A 18 18.20 -1.04 8.83
C SER A 18 17.65 -0.57 7.50
N LYS A 19 18.52 -0.48 6.49
CA LYS A 19 18.17 -0.56 5.07
C LYS A 19 17.37 -1.85 4.88
N ARG A 20 16.13 -1.91 5.37
CA ARG A 20 15.15 -2.88 4.91
C ARG A 20 14.91 -2.45 3.49
N ASN A 21 15.17 -3.33 2.54
CA ASN A 21 14.68 -3.19 1.18
C ASN A 21 13.14 -3.25 1.24
N SER A 22 12.54 -2.19 1.77
CA SER A 22 11.11 -2.03 1.93
C SER A 22 10.58 -1.55 0.59
N PHE A 23 9.88 -2.44 -0.10
CA PHE A 23 9.08 -2.05 -1.24
C PHE A 23 7.69 -1.62 -0.75
N GLN A 24 6.98 -0.87 -1.59
CA GLN A 24 5.59 -0.55 -1.34
C GLN A 24 4.78 -1.85 -1.48
N THR A 25 4.04 -2.25 -0.45
CA THR A 25 3.24 -3.48 -0.41
C THR A 25 1.79 -3.23 -0.77
N PHE A 26 1.26 -2.05 -0.42
CA PHE A 26 -0.13 -1.69 -0.65
C PHE A 26 -0.27 -0.66 -1.77
N PHE A 27 -1.07 -0.98 -2.77
CA PHE A 27 -1.39 -0.11 -3.89
C PHE A 27 -2.89 0.10 -4.01
N VAL A 28 -3.28 1.30 -4.42
CA VAL A 28 -4.65 1.66 -4.79
C VAL A 28 -4.71 1.81 -6.29
N ILE A 29 -5.65 1.10 -6.92
CA ILE A 29 -5.95 1.17 -8.34
C ILE A 29 -7.28 1.87 -8.50
N GLY A 30 -7.25 3.07 -9.07
CA GLY A 30 -8.44 3.83 -9.46
C GLY A 30 -8.66 3.76 -10.96
N ARG A 31 -9.92 3.81 -11.39
CA ARG A 31 -10.26 3.92 -12.83
C ARG A 31 -10.05 5.36 -13.29
N ILE A 32 -9.46 5.55 -14.47
CA ILE A 32 -9.44 6.85 -15.14
C ILE A 32 -10.69 6.91 -16.02
N SER A 33 -11.73 7.62 -15.58
CA SER A 33 -12.97 7.77 -16.35
C SER A 33 -13.43 9.22 -16.36
N ILE A 34 -13.94 9.66 -17.50
CA ILE A 34 -14.54 10.99 -17.69
C ILE A 34 -15.86 11.10 -16.89
N LYS A 35 -16.51 9.96 -16.60
CA LYS A 35 -17.83 9.88 -15.95
C LYS A 35 -17.78 9.41 -14.50
N ASN A 36 -16.60 9.44 -13.85
CA ASN A 36 -16.40 8.95 -12.48
C ASN A 36 -16.86 7.49 -12.27
N GLU A 37 -16.72 6.65 -13.29
CA GLU A 37 -17.03 5.23 -13.16
C GLU A 37 -16.05 4.52 -12.21
N THR A 38 -16.55 3.54 -11.46
CA THR A 38 -15.78 2.77 -10.47
C THR A 38 -15.78 1.28 -10.78
N PHE A 39 -15.08 0.48 -9.97
CA PHE A 39 -15.09 -0.98 -10.11
C PHE A 39 -16.35 -1.64 -9.52
N HIS A 40 -17.31 -0.90 -8.94
CA HIS A 40 -18.50 -1.52 -8.32
C HIS A 40 -19.39 -2.28 -9.31
N GLY A 41 -19.43 -1.85 -10.58
CA GLY A 41 -20.16 -2.56 -11.63
C GLY A 41 -19.34 -3.65 -12.34
N VAL A 42 -18.08 -3.86 -11.95
CA VAL A 42 -17.20 -4.84 -12.58
C VAL A 42 -17.26 -6.15 -11.81
N SER A 43 -17.39 -7.26 -12.54
CA SER A 43 -17.40 -8.59 -11.93
C SER A 43 -16.11 -8.83 -11.12
N PRO A 44 -16.19 -9.29 -9.86
CA PRO A 44 -15.02 -9.55 -9.03
C PRO A 44 -14.10 -10.62 -9.64
N PHE A 45 -14.67 -11.59 -10.35
CA PHE A 45 -13.91 -12.60 -11.09
C PHE A 45 -13.07 -11.98 -12.22
N LEU A 46 -13.64 -11.00 -12.94
CA LEU A 46 -12.91 -10.29 -13.99
C LEU A 46 -11.79 -9.44 -13.40
N VAL A 47 -12.04 -8.79 -12.26
CA VAL A 47 -11.03 -8.01 -11.53
C VAL A 47 -9.87 -8.91 -11.10
N GLU A 48 -10.17 -10.04 -10.46
CA GLU A 48 -9.17 -10.99 -10.00
C GLU A 48 -8.34 -11.56 -11.15
N LYS A 49 -9.00 -11.94 -12.25
CA LYS A 49 -8.34 -12.45 -13.45
C LYS A 49 -7.47 -11.37 -14.11
N ALA A 50 -7.94 -10.12 -14.20
CA ALA A 50 -7.16 -9.03 -14.78
C ALA A 50 -5.89 -8.74 -13.95
N ILE A 51 -5.98 -8.77 -12.62
CA ILE A 51 -4.83 -8.58 -11.74
C ILE A 51 -3.86 -9.76 -11.88
N THR A 52 -4.37 -10.98 -11.84
CA THR A 52 -3.56 -12.20 -11.98
C THR A 52 -2.86 -12.26 -13.33
N CYS A 53 -3.52 -11.87 -14.42
CA CYS A 53 -2.88 -11.79 -15.74
C CYS A 53 -1.81 -10.70 -15.84
N SER A 54 -1.89 -9.63 -15.04
CA SER A 54 -0.98 -8.48 -15.16
C SER A 54 0.23 -8.57 -14.23
N VAL A 55 0.07 -9.10 -13.02
CA VAL A 55 1.11 -9.12 -11.96
C VAL A 55 1.34 -10.54 -11.40
N GLY A 56 0.48 -11.50 -11.77
CA GLY A 56 0.43 -12.82 -11.16
C GLY A 56 -0.41 -12.86 -9.88
N HIS A 57 -0.30 -13.96 -9.13
CA HIS A 57 -0.99 -14.12 -7.85
C HIS A 57 -0.48 -13.09 -6.83
N VAL A 58 -1.38 -12.20 -6.41
CA VAL A 58 -1.15 -11.20 -5.37
C VAL A 58 -1.74 -11.67 -4.05
N LYS A 59 -1.26 -11.14 -2.93
CA LYS A 59 -1.63 -11.61 -1.59
C LYS A 59 -3.10 -11.35 -1.27
N SER A 60 -3.59 -10.16 -1.63
CA SER A 60 -4.99 -9.79 -1.42
C SER A 60 -5.43 -8.73 -2.41
N THR A 61 -6.67 -8.83 -2.87
CA THR A 61 -7.37 -7.81 -3.64
C THR A 61 -8.68 -7.49 -2.93
N LYS A 62 -8.94 -6.20 -2.69
CA LYS A 62 -10.15 -5.77 -1.97
C LYS A 62 -10.70 -4.52 -2.60
N GLN A 63 -12.01 -4.49 -2.83
CA GLN A 63 -12.68 -3.26 -3.23
C GLN A 63 -12.87 -2.34 -2.02
N LEU A 64 -12.49 -1.07 -2.18
CA LEU A 64 -12.71 -0.03 -1.19
C LEU A 64 -14.12 0.56 -1.32
N ARG A 65 -14.60 1.23 -0.26
CA ARG A 65 -15.88 1.96 -0.29
C ARG A 65 -15.91 3.09 -1.33
N SER A 66 -14.74 3.60 -1.73
CA SER A 66 -14.64 4.57 -2.84
C SER A 66 -14.93 3.95 -4.21
N GLY A 67 -14.96 2.62 -4.32
CA GLY A 67 -15.06 1.90 -5.58
C GLY A 67 -13.72 1.63 -6.27
N ASP A 68 -12.61 2.03 -5.64
CA ASP A 68 -11.24 1.69 -6.06
C ASP A 68 -10.85 0.29 -5.57
N LEU A 69 -9.74 -0.24 -6.09
CA LEU A 69 -9.19 -1.53 -5.66
C LEU A 69 -7.94 -1.32 -4.81
N LEU A 70 -7.91 -1.93 -3.63
CA LEU A 70 -6.72 -2.10 -2.81
C LEU A 70 -6.07 -3.45 -3.16
N VAL A 71 -4.79 -3.41 -3.52
CA VAL A 71 -3.99 -4.59 -3.83
C VAL A 71 -2.80 -4.66 -2.88
N GLU A 72 -2.64 -5.82 -2.24
CA GLU A 72 -1.47 -6.16 -1.45
C GLU A 72 -0.58 -7.11 -2.25
N VAL A 73 0.65 -6.68 -2.52
CA VAL A 73 1.64 -7.49 -3.23
C VAL A 73 2.57 -8.21 -2.24
N GLU A 74 3.02 -9.40 -2.62
CA GLU A 74 3.91 -10.21 -1.78
C GLU A 74 5.38 -10.00 -2.14
N SER A 75 5.67 -9.70 -3.41
CA SER A 75 7.04 -9.61 -3.93
C SER A 75 7.42 -8.20 -4.41
N PRO A 76 8.68 -7.77 -4.22
CA PRO A 76 9.18 -6.51 -4.77
C PRO A 76 9.15 -6.48 -6.31
N LYS A 77 9.20 -7.64 -6.97
CA LYS A 77 9.05 -7.72 -8.44
C LYS A 77 7.63 -7.30 -8.85
N GLN A 78 6.63 -7.83 -8.14
CA GLN A 78 5.22 -7.49 -8.33
C GLN A 78 4.96 -6.01 -8.04
N ALA A 79 5.58 -5.44 -6.99
CA ALA A 79 5.45 -4.02 -6.67
C ALA A 79 5.91 -3.09 -7.82
N LYS A 80 7.00 -3.47 -8.49
CA LYS A 80 7.50 -2.73 -9.66
C LYS A 80 6.61 -2.93 -10.90
N GLU A 81 6.01 -4.09 -11.04
CA GLU A 81 5.12 -4.41 -12.15
C GLU A 81 3.77 -3.69 -12.01
N ILE A 82 3.12 -3.79 -10.85
CA ILE A 82 1.84 -3.13 -10.58
C ILE A 82 1.92 -1.61 -10.73
N SER A 83 3.03 -1.00 -10.31
CA SER A 83 3.25 0.45 -10.43
C SER A 83 3.33 0.92 -11.89
N ARG A 84 3.63 0.02 -12.84
CA ARG A 84 3.75 0.34 -14.27
C ARG A 84 2.44 0.10 -15.04
N ILE A 85 1.45 -0.54 -14.43
CA ILE A 85 0.18 -0.83 -15.08
C ILE A 85 -0.57 0.48 -15.34
N LYS A 86 -0.99 0.66 -16.60
CA LYS A 86 -1.82 1.78 -17.05
C LYS A 86 -3.24 1.38 -17.41
N ALA A 87 -3.48 0.08 -17.59
CA ALA A 87 -4.79 -0.47 -17.90
C ALA A 87 -4.94 -1.86 -17.30
N LEU A 88 -6.11 -2.16 -16.74
CA LEU A 88 -6.51 -3.50 -16.36
C LEU A 88 -7.48 -4.03 -17.41
N SER A 89 -7.05 -5.00 -18.21
CA SER A 89 -7.76 -5.43 -19.41
C SER A 89 -8.00 -4.23 -20.35
N THR A 90 -9.24 -3.87 -20.66
CA THR A 90 -9.60 -2.73 -21.52
C THR A 90 -9.77 -1.42 -20.75
N ILE A 91 -9.75 -1.45 -19.42
CA ILE A 91 -10.09 -0.29 -18.58
C ILE A 91 -8.82 0.49 -18.24
N PRO A 92 -8.71 1.78 -18.58
CA PRO A 92 -7.58 2.61 -18.16
C PRO A 92 -7.62 2.86 -16.65
N VAL A 93 -6.47 2.70 -16.00
CA VAL A 93 -6.34 2.81 -14.55
C VAL A 93 -5.15 3.67 -14.14
N ILE A 94 -5.22 4.21 -12.94
CA ILE A 94 -4.10 4.85 -12.25
C ILE A 94 -3.75 4.04 -11.01
N VAL A 95 -2.47 3.73 -10.87
CA VAL A 95 -1.95 3.01 -9.71
C VAL A 95 -1.17 3.99 -8.84
N LYS A 96 -1.49 4.02 -7.54
CA LYS A 96 -0.79 4.83 -6.55
C LYS A 96 -0.45 3.99 -5.33
N PRO A 97 0.71 4.18 -4.69
CA PRO A 97 0.97 3.56 -3.40
C PRO A 97 0.00 4.10 -2.35
N HIS A 98 -0.44 3.21 -1.46
CA HIS A 98 -1.31 3.61 -0.36
C HIS A 98 -0.55 4.47 0.65
N ALA A 99 -1.10 5.64 1.01
CA ALA A 99 -0.40 6.65 1.80
C ALA A 99 -0.04 6.19 3.23
N THR A 100 -0.96 5.49 3.91
CA THR A 100 -0.78 5.11 5.33
C THR A 100 -0.34 3.66 5.51
N LEU A 101 -0.98 2.69 4.84
CA LEU A 101 -0.68 1.25 5.00
C LEU A 101 0.77 0.84 4.69
N ASN A 102 1.50 1.62 3.90
CA ASN A 102 2.93 1.39 3.63
C ASN A 102 3.86 1.99 4.70
N SER A 103 3.31 2.62 5.74
CA SER A 103 4.05 3.26 6.83
C SER A 103 3.49 2.87 8.18
N SER A 104 4.34 2.57 9.16
CA SER A 104 3.92 2.46 10.55
C SER A 104 4.27 3.75 11.29
N LYS A 105 3.31 4.31 12.03
CA LYS A 105 3.60 5.34 13.02
C LYS A 105 3.88 4.63 14.35
N GLY A 106 5.10 4.76 14.86
CA GLY A 106 5.43 4.27 16.19
C GLY A 106 4.58 4.97 17.25
N VAL A 107 4.09 4.22 18.24
CA VAL A 107 3.46 4.78 19.43
C VAL A 107 4.48 4.82 20.55
N ILE A 108 4.56 5.94 21.26
CA ILE A 108 5.36 6.07 22.50
C ILE A 108 4.36 6.19 23.64
N SER A 109 4.32 5.18 24.52
CA SER A 109 3.56 5.24 25.77
C SER A 109 4.44 5.84 26.85
N CYS A 110 3.95 6.86 27.55
CA CYS A 110 4.59 7.45 28.73
C CYS A 110 3.78 7.01 29.95
N GLY A 111 4.38 6.16 30.78
CA GLY A 111 3.86 5.76 32.09
C GLY A 111 4.80 6.21 33.18
#